data_AF-A0A9N7LRC8-F1
#
_entry.id   AF-A0A9N7LRC8-F1
#
_cell.length_a   1.000
_cell.length_b   1.000
_cell.length_c   1.000
_cell.angle_alpha   90.00
_cell.angle_beta   90.00
_cell.angle_gamma   90.00
#
_symmetry.space_group_name_H-M   'P 1'
#
loop_
_entity.id
_entity.type
_entity.pdbx_description
1 polymer ?
#
loop_
_entity_poly.entity_id
_entity_poly.type
_entity_poly.pdbx_seq_one_letter_code
_entity_poly.pdbx_strand_id
1 'polypeptide(L)' 'MSFVSVVPEWVAAAATDAAGIGSVVGAANAAAAGATTSVTAAAGDEVSVAIAAVFGGFGRAPALLISRLVSWGIVD' A
#
# COMPACT_ATOMS: atom_id res chain seq x y z
N MET A 1 -38.68 8.48 1.17
CA MET A 1 -37.54 9.41 1.31
C MET A 1 -36.57 8.79 2.31
N SER A 2 -35.31 8.55 1.95
CA SER A 2 -34.28 8.08 2.89
C SER A 2 -33.58 9.30 3.49
N PHE A 3 -33.52 9.37 4.82
CA PHE A 3 -32.69 10.35 5.54
C PHE A 3 -31.48 9.63 6.12
N VAL A 4 -30.28 10.05 5.74
CA VAL A 4 -29.04 9.65 6.41
C VAL A 4 -28.78 10.63 7.54
N SER A 5 -28.70 10.12 8.77
CA SER A 5 -28.26 10.87 9.94
C SER A 5 -26.78 10.55 10.18
N VAL A 6 -25.92 11.57 10.20
CA VAL A 6 -24.51 11.44 10.53
C VAL A 6 -24.28 12.03 11.91
N VAL A 7 -23.59 11.27 12.75
CA VAL A 7 -23.17 11.70 14.08
C VAL A 7 -21.70 12.14 13.98
N PRO A 8 -21.38 13.46 14.07
CA PRO A 8 -20.05 13.98 13.75
C PRO A 8 -18.91 13.36 14.57
N GLU A 9 -19.14 13.06 15.85
CA GLU A 9 -18.14 12.47 16.72
C GLU A 9 -17.78 11.03 16.33
N TRP A 10 -18.71 10.28 15.74
CA TRP A 10 -18.45 8.93 15.22
C TRP A 10 -17.58 8.99 13.95
N VAL A 11 -17.81 10.00 13.10
CA VAL A 11 -17.00 10.22 11.90
C VAL A 11 -15.58 10.64 12.29
N ALA A 12 -15.42 11.49 13.30
CA ALA A 12 -14.11 11.91 13.79
C ALA A 12 -13.31 10.73 14.39
N ALA A 13 -13.98 9.86 15.17
CA ALA A 13 -13.36 8.65 15.68
C ALA A 13 -12.92 7.71 14.55
N ALA A 14 -13.80 7.43 13.59
CA ALA A 14 -13.49 6.59 12.44
C ALA A 14 -12.34 7.15 11.57
N ALA A 15 -12.26 8.48 11.40
CA ALA A 15 -11.16 9.13 10.71
C ALA A 15 -9.83 8.96 11.45
N THR A 16 -9.85 9.04 12.78
CA THR A 16 -8.66 8.80 13.62
C THR A 16 -8.19 7.35 13.50
N ASP A 17 -9.13 6.39 13.54
CA ASP A 17 -8.82 4.98 13.37
C ASP A 17 -8.25 4.69 11.98
N ALA A 18 -8.83 5.28 10.93
CA ALA A 18 -8.34 5.15 9.56
C ALA A 18 -6.92 5.72 9.38
N ALA A 19 -6.62 6.87 9.99
CA ALA A 19 -5.27 7.44 10.00
C ALA A 19 -4.26 6.54 10.74
N GLY A 20 -4.67 5.96 11.88
CA GLY A 20 -3.84 5.00 12.62
C GLY A 20 -3.52 3.75 11.80
N ILE A 21 -4.52 3.16 11.14
CA ILE A 21 -4.33 2.02 10.22
C ILE A 21 -3.42 2.41 9.06
N GLY A 22 -3.67 3.57 8.45
CA GLY A 22 -2.89 4.07 7.33
C GLY A 22 -1.41 4.23 7.68
N SER A 23 -1.10 4.81 8.85
CA SER A 23 0.26 4.94 9.37
C SER A 23 0.99 3.59 9.49
N VAL A 24 0.33 2.58 10.10
CA VAL A 24 0.91 1.23 10.26
C VAL A 24 1.15 0.56 8.90
N VAL A 25 0.19 0.68 7.97
CA VAL A 25 0.31 0.11 6.61
C VAL A 25 1.41 0.80 5.81
N GLY A 26 1.51 2.13 5.91
CA GLY A 26 2.58 2.91 5.27
C GLY A 26 3.97 2.49 5.73
N ALA A 27 4.17 2.38 7.05
CA ALA A 27 5.42 1.92 7.63
C ALA A 27 5.80 0.50 7.21
N ALA A 28 4.83 -0.43 7.24
CA ALA A 28 5.04 -1.81 6.79
C ALA A 28 5.42 -1.89 5.30
N ASN A 29 4.77 -1.10 4.45
CA ASN A 29 5.10 -1.03 3.04
C ASN A 29 6.47 -0.42 2.78
N ALA A 30 6.84 0.64 3.49
CA ALA A 30 8.18 1.23 3.38
C ALA A 30 9.27 0.21 3.74
N ALA A 31 9.04 -0.61 4.79
CA ALA A 31 9.96 -1.67 5.18
C ALA A 31 10.06 -2.79 4.12
N ALA A 32 8.96 -3.11 3.43
CA ALA A 32 8.92 -4.18 2.43
C ALA A 32 9.31 -3.72 1.01
N ALA A 33 9.18 -2.44 0.68
CA ALA A 33 9.24 -1.92 -0.70
C ALA A 33 10.55 -2.26 -1.40
N GLY A 34 11.68 -2.15 -0.72
CA GLY A 34 12.98 -2.57 -1.27
C GLY A 34 12.97 -4.06 -1.61
N ALA A 35 12.68 -4.90 -0.62
CA ALA A 35 12.72 -6.35 -0.75
C ALA A 35 11.79 -6.91 -1.85
N THR A 36 10.64 -6.28 -2.09
CA THR A 36 9.65 -6.77 -3.06
C THR A 36 9.80 -6.17 -4.46
N THR A 37 10.47 -5.03 -4.63
CA THR A 37 10.61 -4.36 -5.93
C THR A 37 12.00 -4.51 -6.55
N SER A 38 13.04 -4.75 -5.75
CA SER A 38 14.41 -4.95 -6.20
C SER A 38 14.81 -6.43 -6.22
N VAL A 39 13.94 -7.29 -6.77
CA VAL A 39 14.20 -8.73 -6.89
C VAL A 39 15.29 -8.97 -7.94
N THR A 40 16.38 -9.62 -7.54
CA THR A 40 17.48 -9.99 -8.43
C THR A 40 17.29 -11.38 -9.02
N ALA A 41 17.74 -11.59 -10.26
CA ALA A 41 17.71 -12.91 -10.91
C ALA A 41 18.57 -13.91 -10.12
N ALA A 42 18.05 -15.13 -9.94
CA ALA A 42 18.75 -16.20 -9.23
C ALA A 42 19.97 -16.73 -10.02
N ALA A 43 19.90 -16.66 -11.35
CA ALA A 43 20.97 -16.98 -12.29
C ALA A 43 20.90 -16.03 -13.51
N GLY A 44 21.92 -16.08 -14.37
CA GLY A 44 22.04 -15.19 -15.54
C GLY A 44 21.23 -15.60 -16.77
N ASP A 45 20.45 -16.67 -16.69
CA ASP A 45 19.61 -17.13 -17.80
C ASP A 45 18.36 -16.26 -17.96
N GLU A 46 17.79 -16.30 -19.16
CA GLU A 46 16.65 -15.47 -19.55
C GLU A 46 15.39 -15.77 -18.72
N VAL A 47 15.23 -17.02 -18.25
CA VAL A 47 14.08 -17.43 -17.43
C VAL A 47 14.19 -16.83 -16.03
N SER A 48 15.36 -16.91 -15.39
CA SER A 48 15.62 -16.30 -14.09
C SER A 48 15.44 -14.77 -14.13
N VAL A 49 15.90 -14.12 -15.21
CA VAL A 49 15.71 -12.68 -15.42
C VAL A 49 14.22 -12.34 -15.57
N ALA A 50 13.48 -13.10 -16.38
CA ALA A 50 12.05 -12.88 -16.58
C ALA A 50 11.26 -13.08 -15.27
N ILE A 51 11.59 -14.12 -14.49
CA ILE A 51 10.96 -14.39 -13.20
C ILE A 51 11.21 -13.23 -12.22
N ALA A 52 12.46 -12.76 -12.10
CA ALA A 52 12.78 -11.61 -11.25
C ALA A 52 12.02 -10.34 -11.66
N ALA A 53 11.89 -10.09 -12.97
CA ALA A 53 11.13 -8.96 -13.49
C ALA A 53 9.63 -9.05 -13.15
N VAL A 54 9.02 -10.24 -13.25
CA VAL A 54 7.61 -10.46 -12.88
C VAL A 54 7.39 -10.19 -11.39
N PHE A 55 8.23 -10.75 -10.52
CA PHE A 55 8.08 -10.55 -9.07
C PHE A 55 8.36 -9.11 -8.63
N GLY A 56 9.41 -8.48 -9.15
CA GLY A 56 9.69 -7.07 -8.90
C GLY A 56 8.60 -6.14 -9.42
N GLY A 57 7.94 -6.52 -10.52
CA GLY A 57 6.75 -5.84 -11.05
C GLY A 57 5.53 -6.00 -10.13
N PHE A 58 5.26 -7.22 -9.66
CA PHE A 58 4.16 -7.50 -8.73
C PHE A 58 4.31 -6.73 -7.41
N GLY A 59 5.53 -6.60 -6.89
CA GLY A 59 5.83 -5.82 -5.69
C GLY A 59 5.45 -4.33 -5.77
N ARG A 60 5.27 -3.78 -6.98
CA ARG A 60 4.84 -2.38 -7.17
C ARG A 60 3.32 -2.18 -7.05
N ALA A 61 2.51 -3.21 -7.24
CA ALA A 61 1.06 -3.06 -7.19
C ALA A 61 0.54 -2.63 -5.80
N PRO A 62 0.99 -3.22 -4.67
CA PRO A 62 0.68 -2.71 -3.34
C PRO A 62 1.21 -1.29 -3.10
N ALA A 63 2.42 -0.97 -3.58
CA ALA A 63 3.01 0.36 -3.41
C ALA A 63 2.21 1.45 -4.13
N LEU A 64 1.66 1.17 -5.32
CA LEU A 64 0.79 2.09 -6.06
C LEU A 64 -0.52 2.36 -5.32
N LEU A 65 -1.11 1.33 -4.69
CA LEU A 65 -2.31 1.49 -3.86
C LEU A 65 -2.02 2.41 -2.68
N ILE A 66 -0.88 2.23 -2.02
CA ILE A 66 -0.50 3.04 -0.86
C ILE A 66 -0.23 4.49 -1.28
N SER A 67 0.43 4.74 -2.41
CA SER A 67 0.52 6.10 -2.98
C SER A 67 -0.86 6.73 -3.25
N ARG A 68 -1.87 5.94 -3.60
CA ARG A 68 -3.25 6.43 -3.77
C ARG A 68 -3.91 6.77 -2.44
N LEU A 69 -3.63 6.02 -1.38
CA LEU A 69 -4.12 6.31 -0.03
C LEU A 69 -3.48 7.59 0.55
N VAL A 70 -2.21 7.87 0.22
CA VAL A 70 -1.56 9.16 0.53
C VAL A 70 -2.30 10.31 -0.14
N SER A 71 -2.71 10.16 -1.41
CA SER A 71 -3.55 11.15 -2.09
C SER A 71 -4.92 11.38 -1.42
N TRP A 72 -5.41 10.44 -0.61
CA TRP A 72 -6.64 10.58 0.17
C TRP A 72 -6.38 11.10 1.59
N GLY A 73 -5.13 11.35 1.98
CA GLY A 73 -4.75 11.78 3.33
C GLY A 73 -4.94 10.70 4.40
N ILE A 74 -5.01 9.43 3.99
CA ILE A 74 -5.15 8.29 4.91
C ILE A 74 -3.78 7.85 5.44
N VAL A 75 -2.72 8.08 4.67
CA VAL A 75 -1.33 7.69 4.97
C VAL A 75 -0.45 8.92 4.76
N ASP A 76 0.47 9.19 5.69
CA ASP A 76 1.50 10.24 5.57
C ASP A 76 2.59 9.90 4.54
#